data_AF-A0A078B8I6-F1
#
_entry.id   AF-A0A078B8I6-F1
#
_cell.length_a   1.000
_cell.length_b   1.000
_cell.length_c   1.000
_cell.angle_alpha   90.00
_cell.angle_beta   90.00
_cell.angle_gamma   90.00
#
_symmetry.space_group_name_H-M   'P 1'
#
loop_
_entity.id
_entity.type
_entity.pdbx_description
1 polymer ?
#
loop_
_entity_poly.entity_id
_entity_poly.type
_entity_poly.pdbx_seq_one_letter_code
_entity_poly.pdbx_strand_id
1 'polypeptide(L)'
;MDDQAAKGLRVTNMISIAVVLVLIIIMGVLYTLFELFLAIYILEIIMVILNIGYLFLPSVHAAFNRLKAFLIYLPCLLMLILTTVEFFRLFVSWIRYPGSYNVGTQIVCLITLVTEFAHNFTYALYARKCAAV
;
A
#
# COMPACT_ATOMS: atom_id res chain seq x y z
N MET A 1 5.54 -22.84 15.95
CA MET A 1 5.48 -21.38 15.68
C MET A 1 4.41 -20.83 16.59
N ASP A 2 4.65 -19.75 17.35
CA ASP A 2 3.61 -19.18 18.23
C ASP A 2 2.43 -18.72 17.38
N ASP A 3 1.36 -19.51 17.36
CA ASP A 3 0.12 -19.27 16.62
C ASP A 3 -0.43 -17.86 16.86
N GLN A 4 -0.15 -17.28 18.02
CA GLN A 4 -0.57 -15.94 18.41
C GLN A 4 0.11 -14.85 17.57
N ALA A 5 1.40 -14.98 17.25
CA ALA A 5 2.13 -13.99 16.45
C ALA A 5 1.68 -13.99 14.97
N ALA A 6 1.35 -15.16 14.41
CA ALA A 6 0.82 -15.28 13.06
C ALA A 6 -0.61 -14.74 12.96
N LYS A 7 -1.46 -14.99 13.97
CA LYS A 7 -2.80 -14.42 14.07
C LYS A 7 -2.75 -12.89 14.19
N GLY A 8 -1.84 -12.35 15.00
CA GLY A 8 -1.63 -10.90 15.14
C GLY A 8 -1.33 -10.23 13.80
N LEU A 9 -0.34 -10.73 13.04
CA LEU A 9 -0.02 -10.17 11.73
C LEU A 9 -1.18 -10.29 10.74
N ARG A 10 -1.92 -11.39 10.76
CA ARG A 10 -3.08 -11.56 9.87
C ARG A 10 -4.14 -10.49 10.13
N VAL A 11 -4.45 -10.22 11.40
CA VAL A 11 -5.41 -9.18 11.79
C VAL A 11 -4.90 -7.78 11.41
N THR A 12 -3.64 -7.46 11.69
CA THR A 12 -3.03 -6.19 11.29
C THR A 12 -3.09 -6.00 9.77
N ASN A 13 -2.82 -7.06 9.00
CA ASN A 13 -2.88 -7.01 7.54
C ASN A 13 -4.31 -6.76 7.05
N MET A 14 -5.32 -7.42 7.63
CA MET A 14 -6.73 -7.16 7.31
C MET A 14 -7.17 -5.73 7.63
N ILE A 15 -6.77 -5.19 8.80
CA ILE A 15 -7.04 -3.80 9.17
C ILE A 15 -6.39 -2.85 8.16
N SER A 16 -5.14 -3.12 7.77
CA SER A 16 -4.42 -2.28 6.81
C SER A 16 -5.11 -2.23 5.44
N ILE A 17 -5.66 -3.35 4.95
CA ILE A 17 -6.45 -3.40 3.71
C ILE A 17 -7.68 -2.50 3.83
N ALA A 18 -8.42 -2.60 4.94
CA ALA A 18 -9.63 -1.82 5.14
C ALA A 18 -9.33 -0.31 5.15
N VAL A 19 -8.26 0.10 5.85
CA VAL A 19 -7.85 1.51 5.90
C VAL A 19 -7.43 2.03 4.53
N VAL A 20 -6.62 1.27 3.78
CA VAL A 20 -6.21 1.66 2.42
C VAL A 20 -7.40 1.79 1.48
N LEU A 21 -8.35 0.85 1.51
CA LEU A 21 -9.55 0.94 0.66
C LEU A 21 -10.38 2.20 0.95
N VAL A 22 -10.51 2.58 2.21
CA VAL A 22 -11.20 3.83 2.60
C VAL A 22 -10.46 5.05 2.06
N LEU A 23 -9.13 5.10 2.19
CA LEU A 23 -8.32 6.20 1.66
C LEU A 23 -8.36 6.27 0.13
N ILE A 24 -8.40 5.11 -0.55
CA ILE A 24 -8.60 5.04 -2.00
C ILE A 24 -9.91 5.73 -2.40
N ILE A 25 -11.01 5.40 -1.73
CA ILE A 25 -12.32 6.00 -2.01
C ILE A 25 -12.29 7.51 -1.72
N ILE A 26 -11.77 7.92 -0.57
CA ILE A 26 -11.70 9.33 -0.16
C ILE A 26 -10.94 10.15 -1.20
N MET A 27 -9.76 9.69 -1.62
CA MET A 27 -8.98 10.41 -2.61
C MET A 27 -9.64 10.40 -3.99
N GLY A 28 -10.25 9.29 -4.42
CA GLY A 28 -10.96 9.23 -5.70
C GLY A 28 -12.16 10.19 -5.77
N VAL A 29 -12.79 10.49 -4.64
CA VAL A 29 -13.90 11.47 -4.54
C VAL A 29 -13.38 12.90 -4.42
N LEU A 30 -12.35 13.13 -3.59
CA LEU A 30 -11.83 14.47 -3.31
C LEU A 30 -10.87 14.97 -4.39
N TYR A 31 -10.30 14.08 -5.19
CA TYR A 31 -9.31 14.41 -6.21
C TYR A 31 -9.71 13.79 -7.53
N THR A 32 -9.62 14.59 -8.59
CA THR A 32 -9.45 14.03 -9.92
C THR A 32 -8.06 13.41 -9.97
N LEU A 33 -8.00 12.07 -10.02
CA LEU A 33 -6.77 11.29 -10.08
C LEU A 33 -6.00 11.64 -11.37
N PHE A 34 -5.01 12.52 -11.26
CA PHE A 34 -4.10 12.83 -12.38
C PHE A 34 -2.69 12.32 -12.09
N GLU A 35 -2.00 11.95 -13.17
CA GLU A 35 -0.55 11.66 -13.17
C GLU A 35 -0.12 10.52 -12.22
N LEU A 36 0.89 10.76 -11.39
CA LEU A 36 1.55 9.74 -10.57
C LEU A 36 0.62 9.15 -9.49
N PHE A 37 -0.36 9.94 -9.02
CA PHE A 37 -1.39 9.44 -8.10
C PHE A 37 -2.24 8.33 -8.74
N LEU A 38 -2.57 8.44 -10.03
CA LEU A 38 -3.32 7.38 -10.71
C LEU A 38 -2.50 6.09 -10.82
N ALA A 39 -1.19 6.19 -11.09
CA ALA A 39 -0.30 5.04 -11.16
C ALA A 39 -0.15 4.34 -9.80
N ILE A 40 0.02 5.12 -8.73
CA ILE A 40 0.03 4.63 -7.34
C ILE A 40 -1.29 3.91 -7.03
N TYR A 41 -2.43 4.48 -7.42
CA TYR A 41 -3.75 3.90 -7.17
C TYR A 41 -3.96 2.56 -7.86
N ILE A 42 -3.63 2.47 -9.15
CA ILE A 42 -3.76 1.23 -9.91
C ILE A 42 -2.88 0.14 -9.28
N LEU A 43 -1.64 0.49 -8.93
CA LEU A 43 -0.71 -0.46 -8.32
C LEU A 43 -1.19 -0.90 -6.94
N GLU A 44 -1.72 0.02 -6.13
CA GLU A 44 -2.26 -0.30 -4.80
C GLU A 44 -3.50 -1.20 -4.88
N ILE A 45 -4.39 -1.00 -5.84
CA ILE A 45 -5.53 -1.90 -6.07
C ILE A 45 -5.04 -3.32 -6.40
N ILE A 46 -4.04 -3.45 -7.28
CA ILE A 46 -3.44 -4.75 -7.61
C ILE A 46 -2.87 -5.38 -6.34
N MET A 47 -2.18 -4.61 -5.51
CA MET A 47 -1.61 -5.07 -4.24
C MET A 47 -2.66 -5.55 -3.25
N VAL A 48 -3.76 -4.81 -3.10
CA VAL A 48 -4.88 -5.22 -2.25
C VAL A 48 -5.47 -6.55 -2.73
N ILE A 49 -5.67 -6.73 -4.04
CA ILE A 49 -6.18 -7.99 -4.61
C ILE A 49 -5.22 -9.15 -4.33
N LEU A 50 -3.92 -8.96 -4.55
CA LEU A 50 -2.89 -9.97 -4.28
C LEU A 50 -2.81 -10.30 -2.79
N ASN A 51 -2.96 -9.31 -1.92
CA ASN A 51 -2.95 -9.48 -0.48
C ASN A 51 -4.19 -10.24 0.03
N ILE A 52 -5.38 -9.89 -0.46
CA ILE A 52 -6.63 -10.65 -0.20
C ILE A 52 -6.49 -12.09 -0.68
N GLY A 53 -5.97 -12.29 -1.91
CA GLY A 53 -5.70 -13.61 -2.46
C GLY A 53 -4.81 -14.44 -1.54
N TYR A 54 -3.71 -13.84 -1.08
CA TYR A 54 -2.79 -14.48 -0.16
C TYR A 54 -3.39 -14.71 1.25
N LEU A 55 -4.31 -13.89 1.73
CA LEU A 55 -4.96 -14.05 3.05
C LEU A 55 -6.02 -15.15 3.10
N PHE A 56 -6.74 -15.36 1.99
CA PHE A 56 -7.98 -16.14 1.99
C PHE A 56 -8.01 -17.32 1.02
N LEU A 57 -7.03 -17.46 0.11
CA LEU A 57 -6.94 -18.60 -0.80
C LEU A 57 -5.69 -19.45 -0.50
N PRO A 58 -5.79 -20.49 0.36
CA PRO A 58 -4.68 -21.40 0.62
C PRO A 58 -4.15 -22.09 -0.65
N SER A 59 -5.04 -22.33 -1.63
CA SER A 59 -4.70 -22.96 -2.90
C SER A 59 -3.71 -22.16 -3.74
N VAL A 60 -3.61 -20.83 -3.55
CA VAL A 60 -2.67 -19.98 -4.29
C VAL A 60 -1.35 -19.76 -3.55
N HIS A 61 -1.23 -20.19 -2.29
CA HIS A 61 -0.02 -19.98 -1.48
C HIS A 61 1.23 -20.60 -2.13
N ALA A 62 1.12 -21.80 -2.69
CA ALA A 62 2.23 -22.46 -3.38
C ALA A 62 2.70 -21.66 -4.61
N ALA A 63 1.76 -21.12 -5.39
CA ALA A 63 2.07 -20.29 -6.56
C ALA A 63 2.68 -18.94 -6.15
N PHE A 64 2.10 -18.29 -5.14
CA PHE A 64 2.61 -17.03 -4.59
C PHE A 64 4.00 -17.20 -3.97
N ASN A 65 4.27 -18.30 -3.29
CA ASN A 65 5.60 -18.57 -2.72
C ASN A 65 6.64 -18.82 -3.82
N ARG A 66 6.28 -19.49 -4.92
CA ARG A 66 7.17 -19.68 -6.09
C ARG A 66 7.47 -18.37 -6.82
N LEU A 67 6.47 -17.52 -7.00
CA LEU A 67 6.59 -16.25 -7.72
C LEU A 67 6.70 -15.04 -6.77
N LYS A 68 7.12 -15.26 -5.53
CA LYS A 68 7.05 -14.26 -4.44
C LYS A 68 7.82 -12.99 -4.74
N ALA A 69 8.97 -13.13 -5.38
CA ALA A 69 9.78 -11.99 -5.81
C ALA A 69 8.99 -11.07 -6.76
N PHE A 70 8.21 -11.64 -7.68
CA PHE A 70 7.46 -10.91 -8.70
C PHE A 70 6.06 -10.49 -8.25
N LEU A 71 5.37 -11.30 -7.44
CA LEU A 71 3.97 -11.03 -7.04
C LEU A 71 3.87 -10.23 -5.74
N ILE A 72 4.93 -10.15 -4.95
CA ILE A 72 4.88 -9.48 -3.63
C ILE A 72 5.97 -8.43 -3.56
N TYR A 73 7.24 -8.84 -3.65
CA TYR A 73 8.34 -7.92 -3.35
C TYR A 73 8.55 -6.85 -4.42
N LEU A 74 8.46 -7.20 -5.70
CA LEU A 74 8.60 -6.25 -6.80
C LEU A 74 7.48 -5.18 -6.77
N PRO A 75 6.18 -5.53 -6.68
CA PRO A 75 5.11 -4.57 -6.49
C PRO A 75 5.28 -3.69 -5.24
N CYS A 76 5.64 -4.27 -4.07
CA CYS A 76 5.93 -3.49 -2.86
C CYS A 76 7.08 -2.49 -3.09
N LEU A 77 8.13 -2.90 -3.80
CA LEU A 77 9.28 -2.04 -4.12
C LEU A 77 8.88 -0.91 -5.08
N LEU A 78 8.06 -1.20 -6.09
CA LEU A 78 7.55 -0.19 -7.00
C LEU A 78 6.65 0.82 -6.27
N MET A 79 5.76 0.36 -5.39
CA MET A 79 4.97 1.24 -4.51
C MET A 79 5.86 2.11 -3.64
N LEU A 80 6.90 1.54 -3.03
CA LEU A 80 7.86 2.29 -2.22
C LEU A 80 8.51 3.43 -3.02
N ILE A 81 8.96 3.14 -4.25
CA ILE A 81 9.60 4.13 -5.10
C ILE A 81 8.59 5.22 -5.51
N LEU A 82 7.41 4.84 -5.99
CA LEU A 82 6.39 5.78 -6.46
C LEU A 82 5.89 6.69 -5.34
N THR A 83 5.57 6.13 -4.17
CA THR A 83 5.11 6.90 -3.02
C THR A 83 6.18 7.85 -2.48
N THR A 84 7.46 7.41 -2.48
CA THR A 84 8.59 8.27 -2.11
C THR A 84 8.77 9.42 -3.10
N VAL A 85 8.75 9.14 -4.40
CA VAL A 85 8.86 10.17 -5.44
C VAL A 85 7.71 11.18 -5.32
N GLU A 86 6.48 10.70 -5.12
CA GLU A 86 5.31 11.56 -4.97
C GLU A 86 5.36 12.41 -3.70
N PHE A 87 5.83 11.84 -2.59
CA PHE A 87 6.07 12.58 -1.35
C PHE A 87 7.03 13.74 -1.58
N PHE A 88 8.18 13.49 -2.20
CA PHE A 88 9.16 14.55 -2.48
C PHE A 88 8.62 15.57 -3.49
N ARG A 89 7.86 15.14 -4.50
CA ARG A 89 7.20 16.03 -5.46
C ARG A 89 6.26 17.00 -4.74
N LEU A 90 5.40 16.49 -3.86
CA LEU A 90 4.49 17.30 -3.05
C LEU A 90 5.25 18.23 -2.10
N PHE A 91 6.30 17.73 -1.44
CA PHE A 91 7.12 18.51 -0.53
C PHE A 91 7.84 19.67 -1.23
N VAL A 92 8.49 19.42 -2.38
CA VAL A 92 9.15 20.47 -3.17
C VAL A 92 8.13 21.48 -3.71
N SER A 93 6.98 21.00 -4.19
CA SER A 93 5.90 21.87 -4.66
C SER A 93 5.41 22.81 -3.55
N TRP A 94 5.29 22.29 -2.33
CA TRP A 94 4.91 23.08 -1.16
C TRP A 94 5.93 24.16 -0.82
N ILE A 95 7.23 23.83 -0.78
CA ILE A 95 8.30 24.81 -0.52
C ILE A 95 8.32 25.90 -1.59
N ARG A 96 8.18 25.51 -2.85
CA ARG A 96 8.33 26.42 -4.00
C ARG A 96 7.12 27.34 -4.19
N TYR A 97 5.92 26.85 -3.86
CA TYR A 97 4.66 27.55 -4.10
C TYR A 97 3.78 27.53 -2.83
N PRO A 98 4.20 28.21 -1.75
CA PRO A 98 3.43 28.27 -0.52
C PRO A 98 2.08 28.95 -0.81
N GLY A 99 0.98 28.19 -0.69
CA GLY A 99 -0.39 28.65 -0.97
C GLY A 99 -1.03 28.13 -2.26
N SER A 100 -0.29 27.39 -3.10
CA SER A 100 -0.84 26.77 -4.33
C SER A 100 -1.78 25.60 -4.07
N TYR A 101 -1.70 24.99 -2.88
CA TYR A 101 -2.57 23.90 -2.45
C TYR A 101 -3.22 24.23 -1.12
N ASN A 102 -4.45 23.78 -0.94
CA ASN A 102 -5.11 23.83 0.37
C ASN A 102 -4.31 22.97 1.37
N VAL A 103 -4.04 23.51 2.56
CA VAL A 103 -3.30 22.81 3.62
C VAL A 103 -3.96 21.48 3.98
N GLY A 104 -5.30 21.43 4.05
CA GLY A 104 -6.04 20.19 4.32
C GLY A 104 -5.83 19.14 3.24
N THR A 105 -5.77 19.56 1.98
CA THR A 105 -5.49 18.69 0.83
C THR A 105 -4.10 18.05 0.94
N GLN A 106 -3.07 18.85 1.24
CA GLN A 106 -1.71 18.31 1.39
C GLN A 106 -1.60 17.33 2.58
N ILE A 107 -2.24 17.64 3.70
CA ILE A 107 -2.27 16.73 4.86
C ILE A 107 -2.88 15.39 4.49
N VAL A 108 -4.02 15.39 3.77
CA VAL A 108 -4.67 14.15 3.32
C VAL A 108 -3.74 13.37 2.38
N CYS A 109 -3.10 14.02 1.41
CA CYS A 109 -2.15 13.34 0.51
C CYS A 109 -0.98 12.70 1.28
N LEU A 110 -0.41 13.40 2.25
CA LEU A 110 0.71 12.88 3.06
C LEU A 110 0.26 11.68 3.91
N ILE A 111 -0.92 11.74 4.52
CA ILE A 111 -1.50 10.63 5.28
C ILE A 111 -1.71 9.42 4.37
N THR A 112 -2.23 9.62 3.16
CA THR A 112 -2.41 8.55 2.17
C THR A 112 -1.09 7.87 1.84
N LEU A 113 -0.06 8.63 1.47
CA LEU A 113 1.25 8.09 1.10
C LEU A 113 1.91 7.30 2.25
N VAL A 114 1.82 7.80 3.48
CA VAL A 114 2.34 7.10 4.67
C VAL A 114 1.55 5.81 4.94
N THR A 115 0.24 5.84 4.71
CA THR A 115 -0.61 4.68 4.95
C THR A 115 -0.39 3.58 3.91
N GLU A 116 -0.26 3.95 2.63
CA GLU A 116 0.13 3.03 1.55
C GLU A 116 1.50 2.38 1.84
N PHE A 117 2.47 3.17 2.32
CA PHE A 117 3.76 2.63 2.76
C PHE A 117 3.60 1.58 3.87
N ALA A 118 2.82 1.91 4.92
CA ALA A 118 2.59 1.02 6.05
C ALA A 118 1.86 -0.29 5.63
N HIS A 119 0.90 -0.19 4.71
CA HIS A 119 0.21 -1.34 4.15
C HIS A 119 1.17 -2.27 3.38
N ASN A 120 1.94 -1.71 2.46
CA ASN A 120 2.90 -2.46 1.65
C ASN A 120 3.94 -3.17 2.52
N PHE A 121 4.44 -2.49 3.57
CA PHE A 121 5.36 -3.11 4.53
C PHE A 121 4.70 -4.26 5.32
N THR A 122 3.47 -4.06 5.79
CA THR A 122 2.70 -5.09 6.51
C THR A 122 2.45 -6.32 5.65
N TYR A 123 2.09 -6.12 4.37
CA TYR A 123 1.87 -7.20 3.43
C TYR A 123 3.17 -8.00 3.17
N ALA A 124 4.27 -7.31 2.87
CA ALA A 124 5.56 -7.96 2.65
C ALA A 124 6.03 -8.77 3.88
N LEU A 125 5.85 -8.22 5.09
CA LEU A 125 6.16 -8.93 6.34
C LEU A 125 5.27 -10.15 6.56
N TYR A 126 3.96 -10.02 6.32
CA TYR A 126 3.01 -11.12 6.44
C TYR A 126 3.38 -12.26 5.47
N ALA A 127 3.57 -11.93 4.20
CA ALA A 127 4.01 -12.88 3.19
C ALA A 127 5.37 -13.51 3.50
N ARG A 128 6.32 -12.76 4.09
CA ARG A 128 7.60 -13.30 4.55
C ARG A 128 7.41 -14.39 5.60
N LYS A 129 6.58 -14.11 6.62
CA LYS A 129 6.34 -15.04 7.73
C LYS A 129 5.54 -16.28 7.31
N CYS A 130 4.57 -16.14 6.41
CA CYS A 130 3.78 -17.28 5.93
C CYS A 130 4.56 -18.25 5.03
N ALA A 131 5.64 -17.80 4.37
CA ALA A 131 6.48 -18.69 3.55
C ALA A 131 7.53 -19.49 4.34
N ALA A 132 7.67 -19.23 5.64
CA ALA A 132 8.54 -20.02 6.53
C ALA A 132 7.82 -21.27 7.08
N VAL A 133 6.57 -21.50 6.65
CA VAL A 133 5.72 -22.66 6.92
C VAL A 133 5.59 -23.45 5.63
#